data_AF-A0A9N8LN18-F1
#
_entry.id   AF-A0A9N8LN18-F1
#
_cell.length_a   1.000
_cell.length_b   1.000
_cell.length_c   1.000
_cell.angle_alpha   90.00
_cell.angle_beta   90.00
_cell.angle_gamma   90.00
#
_symmetry.space_group_name_H-M   'P 1'
#
loop_
_entity.id
_entity.type
_entity.pdbx_description
1 polymer ?
#
loop_
_entity_poly.entity_id
_entity_poly.type
_entity_poly.pdbx_seq_one_letter_code
_entity_poly.pdbx_strand_id
1 'polypeptide(L)'
;MLHRERVKIAKYRTRRTCVHVQTFAIGLSVPFILQFFSSQLDHILSYTSIVIGNESESEIYADSHDIASTDLPTGKEKTTSFPVKPIEDIVDTDGAGDAFAGGVVGALLLHQHIEKAIEAGNTLGGLCIGQNEPVLPLPKD
;
A
#
# COMPACT_ATOMS: atom_id res chain seq x y z
N MET A 1 -4.68 18.54 -16.23
CA MET A 1 -5.87 17.69 -16.00
C MET A 1 -5.38 16.43 -15.29
N LEU A 2 -4.96 16.56 -14.03
CA LEU A 2 -4.26 15.49 -13.30
C LEU A 2 -5.30 14.55 -12.69
N HIS A 3 -5.27 13.29 -13.12
CA HIS A 3 -6.09 12.21 -12.58
C HIS A 3 -5.79 12.06 -11.08
N ARG A 4 -6.86 12.00 -10.27
CA ARG A 4 -6.78 11.70 -8.85
C ARG A 4 -6.31 10.26 -8.69
N GLU A 5 -5.03 10.04 -8.43
CA GLU A 5 -4.51 8.73 -8.06
C GLU A 5 -5.20 8.28 -6.77
N ARG A 6 -5.91 7.13 -6.84
CA ARG A 6 -6.61 6.53 -5.72
C ARG A 6 -5.76 5.39 -5.18
N VAL A 7 -5.11 5.59 -4.04
CA VAL A 7 -4.45 4.50 -3.31
C VAL A 7 -5.53 3.53 -2.83
N LYS A 8 -5.55 2.31 -3.38
CA LYS A 8 -6.44 1.22 -2.98
C LYS A 8 -5.66 0.29 -2.04
N ILE A 9 -5.94 0.35 -0.74
CA ILE A 9 -5.37 -0.59 0.23
C ILE A 9 -6.35 -1.74 0.42
N ALA A 10 -5.96 -2.95 0.02
CA ALA A 10 -6.74 -4.15 0.26
C ALA A 10 -6.30 -4.83 1.57
N LYS A 11 -7.22 -4.93 2.52
CA LYS A 11 -6.98 -5.61 3.80
C LYS A 11 -7.46 -7.05 3.71
N TYR A 12 -6.60 -7.96 3.26
CA TYR A 12 -6.92 -9.39 3.27
C TYR A 12 -6.83 -9.97 4.70
N ARG A 13 -7.97 -10.34 5.27
CA ARG A 13 -8.01 -11.08 6.54
C ARG A 13 -7.92 -12.58 6.27
N THR A 14 -6.73 -13.16 6.43
CA THR A 14 -6.53 -14.62 6.31
C THR A 14 -7.23 -15.37 7.46
N ARG A 15 -7.83 -16.53 7.13
CA ARG A 15 -8.77 -17.30 7.97
C ARG A 15 -8.17 -18.04 9.18
N ARG A 16 -6.97 -17.70 9.65
CA ARG A 16 -6.36 -18.40 10.80
C ARG A 16 -6.30 -17.49 12.03
N THR A 17 -7.04 -17.89 13.06
CA THR A 17 -6.97 -17.36 14.42
C THR A 17 -5.58 -17.63 15.00
N CYS A 18 -4.65 -16.70 14.81
CA CYS A 18 -3.33 -16.73 15.45
C CYS A 18 -3.34 -15.78 16.65
N VAL A 19 -3.03 -16.30 17.84
CA VAL A 19 -3.08 -15.63 19.17
C VAL A 19 -1.90 -14.65 19.38
N HIS A 20 -1.24 -14.20 18.31
CA HIS A 20 -0.26 -13.11 18.30
C HIS A 20 -0.27 -12.53 16.88
N VAL A 21 -0.75 -11.29 16.70
CA VAL A 21 -0.68 -10.62 15.39
C VAL A 21 0.74 -10.09 15.23
N GLN A 22 1.64 -10.93 14.71
CA GLN A 22 2.85 -10.40 14.07
C GLN A 22 2.40 -9.72 12.77
N THR A 23 2.53 -8.39 12.71
CA THR A 23 2.19 -7.63 11.50
C THR A 23 3.15 -8.02 10.38
N PHE A 24 2.69 -8.90 9.48
CA PHE A 24 3.40 -9.20 8.23
C PHE A 24 2.78 -8.36 7.11
N ALA A 25 3.57 -7.40 6.61
CA ALA A 25 3.19 -6.49 5.53
C ALA A 25 4.07 -6.75 4.31
N ILE A 26 3.49 -6.72 3.12
CA ILE A 26 4.21 -6.87 1.85
C ILE A 26 3.78 -5.78 0.87
N GLY A 27 4.76 -5.21 0.16
CA GLY A 27 4.52 -4.42 -1.04
C GLY A 27 4.45 -5.34 -2.27
N LEU A 28 3.53 -5.11 -3.20
CA LEU A 28 3.50 -5.84 -4.47
C LEU A 28 4.71 -5.52 -5.37
N SER A 29 5.42 -4.44 -5.05
CA SER A 29 6.72 -4.00 -5.57
C SER A 29 6.75 -3.64 -7.05
N VAL A 30 6.66 -4.62 -7.95
CA VAL A 30 6.80 -4.38 -9.39
C VAL A 30 5.96 -5.34 -10.25
N PRO A 31 5.47 -4.88 -11.41
CA PRO A 31 4.75 -5.68 -12.42
C PRO A 31 5.32 -7.07 -12.70
N PHE A 32 6.65 -7.17 -12.79
CA PHE A 32 7.35 -8.41 -13.14
C PHE A 32 7.12 -9.52 -12.11
N ILE A 33 7.08 -9.18 -10.82
CA ILE A 33 6.85 -10.17 -9.75
C ILE A 33 5.44 -10.78 -9.91
N LEU A 34 4.46 -9.94 -10.22
CA LEU A 34 3.06 -10.33 -10.36
C LEU A 34 2.85 -11.23 -11.58
N GLN A 35 3.54 -10.95 -12.68
CA GLN A 35 3.39 -11.70 -13.93
C GLN A 35 4.09 -13.06 -13.91
N PHE A 36 5.27 -13.15 -13.31
CA PHE A 36 6.14 -14.34 -13.43
C PHE A 36 6.27 -15.16 -12.13
N PHE A 37 5.87 -14.60 -10.99
CA PHE A 37 5.98 -15.24 -9.68
C PHE A 37 4.65 -15.26 -8.90
N SER A 38 3.51 -15.21 -9.60
CA SER A 38 2.17 -15.20 -9.00
C SER A 38 1.96 -16.37 -8.02
N SER A 39 2.35 -17.59 -8.39
CA SER A 39 2.20 -18.76 -7.52
C SER A 39 2.97 -18.63 -6.19
N GLN A 40 4.18 -18.08 -6.24
CA GLN A 40 5.02 -17.85 -5.06
C GLN A 40 4.44 -16.72 -4.21
N LEU A 41 3.94 -15.67 -4.86
CA LEU A 41 3.27 -14.55 -4.19
C LEU A 41 2.01 -15.04 -3.45
N ASP A 42 1.17 -15.86 -4.05
CA ASP A 42 -0.05 -16.40 -3.43
C ASP A 42 0.24 -17.23 -2.17
N HIS A 43 1.31 -18.01 -2.20
CA HIS A 43 1.78 -18.72 -1.02
C HIS A 43 2.15 -17.76 0.11
N ILE A 44 2.76 -16.62 -0.19
CA ILE A 44 3.12 -15.60 0.80
C ILE A 44 1.87 -14.84 1.28
N LEU A 45 0.99 -14.45 0.35
CA LEU A 45 -0.25 -13.72 0.63
C LEU A 45 -1.16 -14.48 1.63
N SER A 46 -1.10 -15.81 1.66
CA SER A 46 -1.81 -16.65 2.63
C SER A 46 -1.38 -16.43 4.09
N TYR A 47 -0.23 -15.81 4.32
CA TYR A 47 0.31 -15.46 5.64
C TYR A 47 0.33 -13.95 5.90
N THR A 48 -0.02 -13.15 4.88
CA THR A 48 0.06 -11.70 4.95
C THR A 48 -1.16 -11.08 5.62
N SER A 49 -0.91 -10.09 6.47
CA SER A 49 -1.95 -9.32 7.15
C SER A 49 -2.28 -8.01 6.43
N ILE A 50 -1.29 -7.42 5.75
CA ILE A 50 -1.40 -6.15 5.04
C ILE A 50 -0.70 -6.27 3.69
N VAL A 51 -1.44 -5.98 2.62
CA VAL A 51 -0.88 -5.86 1.27
C VAL A 51 -0.96 -4.40 0.87
N ILE A 52 0.17 -3.85 0.43
CA ILE A 52 0.26 -2.49 -0.09
C ILE A 52 0.61 -2.59 -1.57
N GLY A 53 -0.16 -1.92 -2.41
CA GLY A 53 0.10 -1.87 -3.84
C GLY A 53 -0.52 -0.64 -4.47
N ASN A 54 -0.02 -0.27 -5.64
CA ASN A 54 -0.60 0.78 -6.46
C ASN A 54 -1.68 0.23 -7.41
N GLU A 55 -2.30 1.12 -8.18
CA GLU A 55 -3.37 0.74 -9.12
C GLU A 55 -2.87 -0.20 -10.22
N SER A 56 -1.71 0.09 -10.82
CA SER A 56 -1.14 -0.74 -11.89
C SER A 56 -0.79 -2.14 -11.41
N GLU A 57 -0.19 -2.28 -10.22
CA GLU A 57 0.09 -3.58 -9.59
C GLU A 57 -1.20 -4.34 -9.29
N SER A 58 -2.23 -3.64 -8.81
CA SER A 58 -3.53 -4.27 -8.52
C SER A 58 -4.19 -4.81 -9.80
N GLU A 59 -4.09 -4.06 -10.90
CA GLU A 59 -4.59 -4.48 -12.22
C GLU A 59 -3.83 -5.69 -12.75
N ILE A 60 -2.50 -5.67 -12.70
CA ILE A 60 -1.67 -6.79 -13.17
C ILE A 60 -1.89 -8.03 -12.31
N TYR A 61 -2.05 -7.86 -11.00
CA TYR A 61 -2.42 -8.97 -10.12
C TYR A 61 -3.77 -9.55 -10.52
N ALA A 62 -4.78 -8.72 -10.80
CA ALA A 62 -6.09 -9.18 -11.23
C ALA A 62 -6.03 -9.94 -12.56
N ASP A 63 -5.31 -9.42 -13.55
CA ASP A 63 -5.12 -10.05 -14.85
C ASP A 63 -4.41 -11.42 -14.72
N SER A 64 -3.38 -11.51 -13.87
CA SER A 64 -2.64 -12.78 -13.64
C SER A 64 -3.45 -13.88 -12.96
N HIS A 65 -4.59 -13.54 -12.35
CA HIS A 65 -5.48 -14.48 -11.64
C HIS A 65 -6.85 -14.61 -12.31
N ASP A 66 -7.00 -14.11 -13.54
CA ASP A 66 -8.27 -14.05 -14.27
C ASP A 66 -9.41 -13.42 -13.45
N ILE A 67 -9.08 -12.49 -12.56
CA ILE A 67 -10.04 -11.72 -11.78
C ILE A 67 -10.51 -10.58 -12.69
N ALA A 68 -11.76 -10.65 -13.16
CA ALA A 68 -12.31 -9.57 -13.97
C ALA A 68 -12.18 -8.23 -13.22
N SER A 69 -11.74 -7.16 -13.90
CA SER A 69 -11.58 -5.82 -13.28
C SER A 69 -12.89 -5.29 -12.67
N THR A 70 -14.03 -5.79 -13.14
CA THR A 70 -15.38 -5.56 -12.59
C THR A 70 -15.65 -6.27 -11.26
N ASP A 71 -14.84 -7.26 -10.91
CA ASP A 71 -14.89 -8.08 -9.68
C ASP A 71 -13.72 -7.78 -8.71
N LEU A 72 -12.97 -6.67 -8.92
CA LEU A 72 -12.24 -6.05 -7.81
C LEU A 72 -13.18 -6.03 -6.60
N PRO A 73 -12.81 -6.59 -5.44
CA PRO A 73 -13.76 -7.02 -4.42
C PRO A 73 -14.68 -5.87 -3.98
N THR A 74 -15.81 -5.78 -4.68
CA THR A 74 -17.05 -5.15 -4.24
C THR A 74 -17.89 -6.19 -3.48
N GLY A 75 -17.43 -7.45 -3.46
CA GLY A 75 -17.97 -8.53 -2.67
C GLY A 75 -17.54 -8.47 -1.20
N LYS A 76 -18.49 -8.07 -0.34
CA LYS A 76 -18.48 -8.20 1.15
C LYS A 76 -17.40 -7.47 1.96
N GLU A 77 -16.28 -7.02 1.40
CA GLU A 77 -15.30 -6.19 2.11
C GLU A 77 -15.54 -4.69 1.89
N LYS A 78 -15.45 -3.92 2.98
CA LYS A 78 -15.73 -2.48 2.98
C LYS A 78 -14.53 -1.71 2.41
N THR A 79 -14.54 -1.46 1.11
CA THR A 79 -13.58 -0.52 0.48
C THR A 79 -13.78 0.88 1.05
N THR A 80 -12.71 1.46 1.58
CA THR A 80 -12.73 2.82 2.14
C THR A 80 -11.69 3.66 1.43
N SER A 81 -12.08 4.84 0.94
CA SER A 81 -11.19 5.78 0.28
C SER A 81 -10.74 6.85 1.27
N PHE A 82 -9.46 7.18 1.24
CA PHE A 82 -8.88 8.24 2.05
C PHE A 82 -8.41 9.38 1.15
N PRO A 83 -8.77 10.64 1.45
CA PRO A 83 -8.31 11.76 0.65
C PRO A 83 -6.80 11.95 0.85
N VAL A 84 -6.08 12.16 -0.25
CA VAL A 84 -4.67 12.55 -0.25
C VAL A 84 -4.61 14.06 -0.43
N LYS A 85 -3.76 14.74 0.34
CA LYS A 85 -3.52 16.18 0.18
C LYS A 85 -2.73 16.38 -1.12
N PRO A 86 -3.18 17.27 -2.04
CA PRO A 86 -2.38 17.63 -3.20
C PRO A 86 -1.03 18.22 -2.76
N ILE A 87 0.03 17.89 -3.50
CA ILE A 87 1.37 18.39 -3.27
C ILE A 87 1.79 19.15 -4.52
N GLU A 88 2.23 20.39 -4.33
CA GLU A 88 2.58 21.30 -5.43
C GLU A 88 4.06 21.16 -5.82
N ASP A 89 4.93 20.93 -4.83
CA ASP A 89 6.38 20.85 -5.00
C ASP A 89 6.85 19.39 -5.09
N ILE A 90 6.67 18.77 -6.25
CA ILE A 90 7.17 17.41 -6.54
C ILE A 90 8.58 17.52 -7.11
N VAL A 91 9.56 16.92 -6.44
CA VAL A 91 10.97 16.90 -6.83
C VAL A 91 11.33 15.55 -7.43
N ASP A 92 11.06 14.48 -6.69
CA ASP A 92 11.34 13.09 -7.05
C ASP A 92 10.16 12.22 -6.58
N THR A 93 9.90 11.08 -7.22
CA THR A 93 8.87 10.13 -6.76
C THR A 93 9.47 8.80 -6.32
N ASP A 94 10.78 8.63 -6.48
CA ASP A 94 11.49 7.45 -6.04
C ASP A 94 11.36 7.28 -4.51
N GLY A 95 11.11 6.04 -4.08
CA GLY A 95 10.88 5.70 -2.68
C GLY A 95 9.59 6.23 -2.04
N ALA A 96 8.74 6.97 -2.75
CA ALA A 96 7.48 7.49 -2.18
C ALA A 96 6.55 6.38 -1.69
N GLY A 97 6.52 5.25 -2.42
CA GLY A 97 5.79 4.04 -2.03
C GLY A 97 6.35 3.40 -0.77
N ASP A 98 7.67 3.35 -0.62
CA ASP A 98 8.35 2.81 0.56
C ASP A 98 8.14 3.71 1.79
N ALA A 99 8.21 5.03 1.60
CA ALA A 99 7.91 6.01 2.64
C ALA A 99 6.44 5.90 3.09
N PHE A 100 5.50 5.74 2.15
CA PHE A 100 4.10 5.48 2.46
C PHE A 100 3.93 4.19 3.28
N ALA A 101 4.52 3.08 2.80
CA ALA A 101 4.45 1.79 3.48
C ALA A 101 5.05 1.85 4.89
N GLY A 102 6.20 2.50 5.04
CA GLY A 102 6.86 2.76 6.33
C GLY A 102 5.97 3.53 7.29
N GLY A 103 5.29 4.57 6.81
CA GLY A 103 4.35 5.36 7.63
C GLY A 103 3.14 4.55 8.10
N VAL A 104 2.55 3.76 7.20
CA VAL A 104 1.41 2.87 7.53
C VAL A 104 1.84 1.82 8.56
N VAL A 105 2.92 1.08 8.29
CA VAL A 105 3.38 0.01 9.18
C VAL A 105 3.81 0.59 10.54
N GLY A 106 4.58 1.68 10.55
CA GLY A 106 5.01 2.34 11.79
C GLY A 106 3.84 2.78 12.66
N ALA A 107 2.82 3.42 12.08
CA ALA A 107 1.63 3.82 12.83
C ALA A 107 0.82 2.63 13.37
N LEU A 108 0.71 1.54 12.61
CA LEU A 108 0.03 0.32 13.07
C LEU A 108 0.79 -0.40 14.19
N LEU A 109 2.12 -0.40 14.14
CA LEU A 109 2.97 -0.91 15.22
C LEU A 109 2.81 -0.08 16.51
N LEU A 110 2.52 1.22 16.37
CA LEU A 110 2.16 2.12 17.47
C LEU A 110 0.67 2.03 17.86
N HIS A 111 -0.02 0.95 17.47
CA HIS A 111 -1.42 0.66 17.77
C HIS A 111 -2.41 1.75 17.31
N GLN A 112 -2.05 2.56 16.31
CA GLN A 112 -2.98 3.52 15.72
C GLN A 112 -4.04 2.80 14.87
N HIS A 113 -5.21 3.41 14.76
CA HIS A 113 -6.26 2.94 13.86
C HIS A 113 -5.87 3.16 12.39
N ILE A 114 -6.50 2.39 11.50
CA ILE A 114 -6.14 2.34 10.07
C ILE A 114 -6.21 3.72 9.41
N GLU A 115 -7.16 4.55 9.79
CA GLU A 115 -7.32 5.91 9.25
C GLU A 115 -6.10 6.78 9.54
N LYS A 116 -5.59 6.71 10.78
CA LYS A 116 -4.37 7.42 11.19
C LYS A 116 -3.12 6.82 10.56
N ALA A 117 -3.08 5.50 10.37
CA ALA A 117 -1.97 4.87 9.70
C ALA A 117 -1.86 5.30 8.23
N ILE A 118 -3.00 5.44 7.55
CA ILE A 118 -3.05 5.93 6.17
C ILE A 118 -2.69 7.41 6.10
N GLU A 119 -3.12 8.23 7.08
CA GLU A 119 -2.68 9.62 7.18
C GLU A 119 -1.16 9.74 7.37
N ALA A 120 -0.57 8.88 8.23
CA ALA A 120 0.88 8.82 8.43
C ALA A 120 1.61 8.40 7.15
N GLY A 121 1.13 7.37 6.44
CA GLY A 121 1.67 6.97 5.15
C GLY A 121 1.61 8.10 4.11
N ASN A 122 0.45 8.73 3.95
CA ASN A 122 0.29 9.87 3.03
C ASN A 122 1.23 11.03 3.38
N THR A 123 1.43 11.28 4.67
CA THR A 123 2.34 12.33 5.14
C THR A 123 3.78 11.98 4.80
N LEU A 124 4.25 10.77 5.10
CA LEU A 124 5.64 10.38 4.80
C LEU A 124 5.92 10.26 3.32
N GLY A 125 5.01 9.65 2.54
CA GLY A 125 5.11 9.62 1.08
C GLY A 125 5.15 11.05 0.51
N GLY A 126 4.30 11.93 1.02
CA GLY A 126 4.27 13.32 0.61
C GLY A 126 5.52 14.13 0.97
N LEU A 127 6.17 13.82 2.10
CA LEU A 127 7.44 14.42 2.46
C LEU A 127 8.59 13.90 1.57
N CYS A 128 8.57 12.60 1.28
CA CYS A 128 9.56 11.94 0.42
C CYS A 128 9.58 12.56 -0.98
N ILE A 129 8.41 12.82 -1.57
CA ILE A 129 8.37 13.36 -2.94
C ILE A 129 8.92 14.78 -3.08
N GLY A 130 9.02 15.52 -1.97
CA GLY A 130 9.66 16.83 -1.93
C GLY A 130 11.17 16.77 -1.73
N GLN A 131 11.76 15.57 -1.60
CA GLN A 131 13.20 15.36 -1.49
C GLN A 131 13.77 14.76 -2.79
N ASN A 132 15.09 14.72 -2.90
CA ASN A 132 15.78 14.00 -3.96
C ASN A 132 16.20 12.63 -3.42
N GLU A 133 15.91 11.54 -4.14
CA GLU A 133 16.13 10.16 -3.68
C GLU A 133 15.25 9.80 -2.44
N PRO A 134 15.31 8.56 -1.88
CA PRO A 134 14.36 8.10 -0.85
C PRO A 134 14.74 8.62 0.54
N VAL A 135 14.68 9.94 0.72
CA VAL A 135 15.07 10.65 1.94
C VAL A 135 13.85 11.30 2.58
N LEU A 136 13.77 11.24 3.91
CA LEU A 136 12.83 12.05 4.68
C LEU A 136 13.53 13.32 5.18
N PRO A 137 12.83 14.47 5.19
CA PRO A 137 13.40 15.68 5.76
C PRO A 137 13.72 15.46 7.23
N LEU A 138 14.86 15.99 7.68
CA LEU A 138 15.25 15.93 9.08
C LEU A 138 14.20 16.63 9.95
N PRO A 139 13.98 16.17 11.19
CA PRO A 139 13.16 16.90 12.16
C PRO A 139 13.65 18.34 12.25
N LYS A 140 12.72 19.29 12.19
CA LYS A 140 13.05 20.68 12.52
C LYS A 140 13.29 20.75 14.03
N ASP A 141 14.41 21.32 14.43
CA ASP A 141 14.78 21.56 15.83
C ASP A 141 13.72 22.40 16.57
#